data_AF-A0A7W3MU69-F1
#
_entry.id   AF-A0A7W3MU69-F1
#
_cell.length_a   1.000
_cell.length_b   1.000
_cell.length_c   1.000
_cell.angle_alpha   90.00
_cell.angle_beta   90.00
_cell.angle_gamma   90.00
#
_symmetry.space_group_name_H-M   'P 1'
#
loop_
_entity.id
_entity.type
_entity.pdbx_description
1 polymer ?
#
loop_
_entity_poly.entity_id
_entity_poly.type
_entity_poly.pdbx_seq_one_letter_code
_entity_poly.pdbx_strand_id
1 'polypeptide(L)' 'MSKSVTPPPDGGTPSADHDSRFTVGLIYDVFQVLERHGYQRPVDENDRNRATGRSAAALLRLVRAFEGITEDGAL' A
#
# COMPACT_ATOMS: atom_id res chain seq x y z
N MET A 1 -37.31 22.14 -32.28
CA MET A 1 -37.54 20.98 -31.39
C MET A 1 -36.26 20.75 -30.60
N SER A 2 -36.16 21.34 -29.41
CA SER A 2 -34.99 21.18 -28.52
C SER A 2 -35.17 19.92 -27.68
N LYS A 3 -34.25 18.96 -27.79
CA LYS A 3 -34.20 17.81 -26.86
C LYS A 3 -33.43 18.24 -25.61
N SER A 4 -34.13 18.40 -24.49
CA SER A 4 -33.51 18.45 -23.17
C SER A 4 -32.92 17.08 -22.86
N VAL A 5 -31.60 16.96 -22.87
CA VAL A 5 -30.90 15.81 -22.29
C VAL A 5 -30.78 16.07 -20.80
N THR A 6 -31.59 15.37 -20.02
CA THR A 6 -31.43 15.30 -18.56
C THR A 6 -30.13 14.54 -18.27
N PRO A 7 -29.15 15.12 -17.57
CA PRO A 7 -27.98 14.37 -17.13
C PRO A 7 -28.43 13.29 -16.12
N PRO A 8 -27.79 12.11 -16.11
CA PRO A 8 -28.09 11.09 -15.12
C PRO A 8 -27.90 11.67 -13.70
N PRO A 9 -28.84 11.43 -12.77
CA PRO A 9 -28.57 11.67 -11.37
C PRO A 9 -27.51 10.66 -10.94
N ASP A 10 -26.80 11.03 -9.89
CA ASP A 10 -25.77 10.21 -9.26
C ASP A 10 -24.44 10.35 -9.99
N GLY A 11 -23.78 11.46 -9.66
CA GLY A 11 -22.35 11.49 -9.58
C GLY A 11 -21.90 10.22 -8.85
N GLY A 12 -21.43 9.26 -9.63
CA GLY A 12 -20.55 8.24 -9.11
C GLY A 12 -19.40 9.02 -8.49
N THR A 13 -19.45 9.18 -7.17
CA THR A 13 -18.24 9.36 -6.38
C THR A 13 -17.24 8.40 -6.99
N PRO A 14 -16.05 8.85 -7.44
CA PRO A 14 -15.02 7.90 -7.81
C PRO A 14 -14.96 6.94 -6.63
N SER A 15 -15.39 5.70 -6.89
CA SER A 15 -15.26 4.61 -5.94
C SER A 15 -13.87 4.77 -5.38
N ALA A 16 -13.72 4.76 -4.06
CA ALA A 16 -12.42 4.78 -3.42
C ALA A 16 -11.67 3.54 -3.91
N ASP A 17 -11.05 3.69 -5.08
CA ASP A 17 -10.26 2.72 -5.79
C ASP A 17 -9.06 2.62 -4.87
N HIS A 18 -9.10 1.57 -4.05
CA HIS A 18 -8.16 1.32 -2.99
C HIS A 18 -6.79 1.50 -3.61
N ASP A 19 -6.03 2.46 -3.11
CA ASP A 19 -4.68 2.75 -3.55
C ASP A 19 -3.84 1.46 -3.40
N SER A 20 -3.85 0.65 -4.46
CA SER A 20 -3.40 -0.74 -4.45
C SER A 20 -1.91 -0.83 -4.79
N ARG A 21 -1.17 0.27 -4.57
CA ARG A 21 0.27 0.33 -4.80
C ARG A 21 1.04 -0.43 -3.72
N PHE A 22 0.45 -0.63 -2.55
CA PHE A 22 1.00 -1.50 -1.51
C PHE A 22 0.67 -2.98 -1.79
N THR A 23 1.54 -3.65 -2.54
CA THR A 23 1.34 -5.04 -2.99
C THR A 23 2.33 -6.03 -2.37
N VAL A 24 2.01 -7.32 -2.47
CA VAL A 24 2.97 -8.40 -2.16
C VAL A 24 4.26 -8.28 -2.99
N GLY A 25 4.16 -7.79 -4.23
CA GLY A 25 5.31 -7.54 -5.10
C GLY A 25 6.28 -6.52 -4.51
N LEU A 26 5.76 -5.39 -4.02
CA LEU A 26 6.58 -4.37 -3.35
C LEU A 26 7.32 -4.93 -2.12
N ILE A 27 6.63 -5.72 -1.30
CA ILE A 27 7.23 -6.34 -0.11
C ILE A 27 8.39 -7.27 -0.54
N TYR A 28 8.19 -8.05 -1.59
CA TYR A 28 9.20 -8.94 -2.14
C TYR A 28 10.41 -8.18 -2.71
N ASP A 29 10.17 -7.10 -3.45
CA ASP A 29 11.23 -6.26 -4.03
C ASP A 29 12.11 -5.64 -2.94
N VAL A 30 11.51 -5.13 -1.87
CA VAL A 30 12.26 -4.62 -0.72
C VAL A 30 13.09 -5.72 -0.07
N PHE A 31 12.54 -6.92 0.10
CA PHE A 31 13.30 -8.04 0.68
C PHE A 31 14.49 -8.42 -0.19
N GLN A 32 14.34 -8.43 -1.52
CA GLN A 32 15.47 -8.67 -2.41
C GLN A 32 16.56 -7.60 -2.26
N VAL A 33 16.18 -6.32 -2.15
CA VAL A 33 17.15 -5.24 -1.93
C VAL A 33 17.91 -5.45 -0.63
N LEU A 34 17.20 -5.75 0.47
CA LEU A 34 17.82 -6.02 1.77
C LEU A 34 18.79 -7.21 1.71
N GLU A 35 18.39 -8.30 1.06
CA GLU A 35 19.26 -9.48 0.89
C GLU A 35 20.51 -9.15 0.05
N ARG A 36 20.38 -8.34 -1.00
CA ARG A 36 21.53 -7.86 -1.80
C ARG A 36 22.51 -7.00 -0.99
N HIS A 37 22.03 -6.29 0.02
CA HIS A 37 22.86 -5.52 0.96
C HIS A 37 23.42 -6.37 2.12
N GLY A 38 23.18 -7.69 2.12
CA GLY A 38 23.74 -8.62 3.10
C GLY A 38 22.88 -8.85 4.34
N TYR A 39 21.67 -8.29 4.40
CA TYR A 39 20.73 -8.59 5.48
C TYR A 39 20.13 -9.98 5.29
N GLN A 40 20.13 -10.79 6.34
CA GLN A 40 19.60 -12.14 6.29
C GLN A 40 18.19 -12.22 6.86
N ARG A 41 17.32 -12.99 6.21
CA ARG A 41 16.04 -13.39 6.77
C ARG A 41 16.21 -14.59 7.71
N PRO A 42 15.33 -14.75 8.71
CA PRO A 42 15.30 -15.97 9.51
C PRO A 42 15.13 -17.22 8.64
N VAL A 43 15.82 -18.29 9.02
CA VAL A 43 15.79 -19.58 8.32
C VAL A 43 14.57 -20.40 8.73
N ASP A 44 14.20 -20.34 10.02
CA ASP A 44 13.00 -20.99 10.54
C ASP A 44 11.74 -20.38 9.93
N GLU A 45 10.79 -21.24 9.56
CA GLU A 45 9.58 -20.82 8.87
C GLU A 45 8.70 -19.91 9.74
N ASN A 46 8.54 -20.21 11.03
CA ASN A 46 7.71 -19.39 11.91
C ASN A 46 8.34 -18.01 12.11
N ASP A 47 9.64 -17.97 12.32
CA ASP A 47 10.36 -16.71 12.49
C ASP A 47 10.40 -15.90 11.19
N ARG A 48 10.52 -16.55 10.04
CA ARG A 48 10.44 -15.90 8.72
C ARG A 48 9.06 -15.30 8.48
N ASN A 49 8.00 -16.00 8.84
CA ASN A 49 6.63 -15.50 8.68
C ASN A 49 6.37 -14.30 9.60
N ARG A 50 6.84 -14.36 10.86
CA ARG A 50 6.77 -13.23 11.79
C ARG A 50 7.58 -12.02 11.32
N ALA A 51 8.80 -12.24 10.85
CA ALA A 51 9.64 -11.19 10.30
C ALA A 51 8.97 -10.54 9.08
N THR A 52 8.41 -11.35 8.17
CA THR A 52 7.66 -10.87 7.00
C THR A 52 6.51 -9.96 7.41
N GLY A 53 5.67 -10.39 8.35
CA GLY A 53 4.53 -9.60 8.83
C GLY A 53 4.95 -8.28 9.48
N ARG A 54 6.00 -8.30 10.31
CA ARG A 54 6.55 -7.08 10.94
C ARG A 54 7.11 -6.11 9.91
N SER A 55 7.85 -6.62 8.92
CA SER A 55 8.41 -5.79 7.86
C SER A 55 7.33 -5.21 6.95
N ALA A 56 6.28 -5.98 6.63
CA ALA A 56 5.13 -5.48 5.87
C ALA A 56 4.43 -4.33 6.62
N ALA A 57 4.21 -4.45 7.94
CA ALA A 57 3.63 -3.37 8.74
C ALA A 57 4.51 -2.11 8.75
N ALA A 58 5.84 -2.27 8.86
CA ALA A 58 6.78 -1.14 8.79
C ALA A 58 6.78 -0.47 7.40
N LEU A 59 6.74 -1.27 6.33
CA LEU A 59 6.64 -0.75 4.97
C LEU A 59 5.33 -0.01 4.72
N LEU A 60 4.22 -0.49 5.25
CA LEU A 60 2.93 0.21 5.15
C LEU A 60 2.99 1.58 5.81
N ARG A 61 3.63 1.69 6.99
CA ARG A 61 3.86 3.00 7.65
C ARG A 61 4.73 3.92 6.81
N LEU A 62 5.79 3.38 6.19
CA LEU A 62 6.66 4.15 5.31
C LEU A 62 5.89 4.68 4.08
N VAL A 63 5.08 3.84 3.45
CA VAL A 63 4.25 4.24 2.30
C VAL A 63 3.26 5.33 2.69
N ARG A 64 2.56 5.17 3.82
CA ARG A 64 1.66 6.21 4.35
C ARG A 64 2.36 7.54 4.57
N ALA A 65 3.59 7.53 5.09
CA ALA A 65 4.38 8.75 5.24
C ALA A 65 4.72 9.42 3.88
N PHE A 66 5.04 8.63 2.85
CA PHE A 66 5.25 9.14 1.49
C PHE A 66 3.97 9.72 0.85
N GLU A 67 2.80 9.21 1.26
CA GLU A 67 1.50 9.73 0.85
C GLU A 67 1.06 10.95 1.68
N GLY A 68 1.87 11.41 2.64
CA GLY A 68 1.54 12.52 3.53
C GLY A 68 0.52 12.15 4.63
N ILE A 69 0.27 10.86 4.86
CA ILE A 69 -0.63 10.34 5.90
C ILE A 69 0.20 10.08 7.17
N THR A 70 0.18 11.03 8.09
CA THR A 70 0.76 10.89 9.44
C THR A 70 -0.30 10.41 10.43
N GLU A 71 0.10 9.58 11.41
CA GLU A 71 -0.79 9.00 12.43
C GLU A 71 -1.47 10.06 13.34
N ASP A 72 -1.08 11.34 13.24
CA ASP A 72 -1.62 12.46 14.02
C ASP A 72 -2.64 13.34 13.28
N GLY A 73 -2.89 13.14 11.99
CA GLY A 73 -3.76 14.02 11.21
C GLY A 73 -3.13 15.40 10.97
N ALA A 74 -3.00 15.73 9.68
CA ALA A 74 -2.53 17.00 9.13
C ALA A 74 -1.00 17.25 9.08
N LEU A 75 -0.56 17.62 7.88
CA LEU A 75 0.43 18.67 7.65
C LEU A 75 -0.33 19.95 7.32
#